data_AF-A0A0F8E1H7-F1
#
_entry.id   AF-A0A0F8E1H7-F1
#
_cell.length_a   1.000
_cell.length_b   1.000
_cell.length_c   1.000
_cell.angle_alpha   90.00
_cell.angle_beta   90.00
_cell.angle_gamma   90.00
#
_symmetry.space_group_name_H-M   'P 1'
#
loop_
_entity.id
_entity.type
_entity.pdbx_description
1 polymer ?
#
loop_
_entity_poly.entity_id
_entity_poly.type
_entity_poly.pdbx_seq_one_letter_code
_entity_poly.pdbx_strand_id
1 'polypeptide(L)'
;MVQTEITNSLYDMFDQFIAFIPTLVAIILLLIVGIVLGKALGKIGAKILDKIGLDDLVDKTVIGGMLRRAQMSTVGFFDAVIRWFVYIIFALIILDLLNIEVVNSFVEIIIFYIPLVISALIVLLIGLLIVDFISDLLQKVLISTGVDDKFEQTALGASVRSGGLTASGIIAGIVRIFGYLIFLTAASDILQQTMITQLLIDITQYLPRVIIAILILMIGILSIDLVMDYLSVTVKSMDIEGTDIILPLLRGFLLLILVLVALDTMLIDTSILYLFFGPLAWGIAIVVAFKYGVKDAIVAYAKERK
;
A
#
# COMPACT_ATOMS: atom_id res chain seq x y z
N MET A 1 50.93 -30.46 -21.92
CA MET A 1 50.39 -29.23 -21.31
C MET A 1 49.15 -29.52 -20.48
N VAL A 2 48.13 -30.25 -20.99
CA VAL A 2 46.90 -30.59 -20.20
C VAL A 2 47.14 -31.49 -18.96
N GLN A 3 48.08 -32.44 -19.00
CA GLN A 3 48.37 -33.29 -17.83
C GLN A 3 49.02 -32.51 -16.66
N THR A 4 49.67 -31.39 -16.95
CA THR A 4 50.33 -30.55 -15.95
C THR A 4 49.30 -29.70 -15.21
N GLU A 5 48.25 -29.22 -15.90
CA GLU A 5 47.18 -28.42 -15.26
C GLU A 5 46.32 -29.25 -14.31
N ILE A 6 45.94 -30.49 -14.69
CA ILE A 6 45.17 -31.37 -13.79
C ILE A 6 45.98 -31.70 -12.53
N THR A 7 47.27 -31.99 -12.71
CA THR A 7 48.17 -32.31 -11.60
C THR A 7 48.37 -31.12 -10.67
N ASN A 8 48.51 -29.91 -11.23
CA ASN A 8 48.60 -28.68 -10.45
C ASN A 8 47.31 -28.40 -9.69
N SER A 9 46.13 -28.58 -10.30
CA SER A 9 44.84 -28.44 -9.60
C SER A 9 44.69 -29.43 -8.44
N LEU A 10 45.19 -30.66 -8.58
CA LEU A 10 45.18 -31.65 -7.49
C LEU A 10 46.12 -31.24 -6.34
N TYR A 11 47.30 -30.68 -6.65
CA TYR A 11 48.19 -30.13 -5.63
C TYR A 11 47.57 -28.91 -4.93
N ASP A 12 46.95 -28.00 -5.67
CA ASP A 12 46.28 -26.83 -5.10
C ASP A 12 45.11 -27.23 -4.17
N MET A 13 44.32 -28.25 -4.55
CA MET A 13 43.27 -28.80 -3.69
C MET A 13 43.84 -29.46 -2.43
N PHE A 14 44.99 -30.14 -2.56
CA PHE A 14 45.65 -30.79 -1.44
C PHE A 14 46.26 -29.78 -0.46
N ASP A 15 46.84 -28.70 -0.98
CA ASP A 15 47.36 -27.59 -0.18
C ASP A 15 46.24 -26.85 0.55
N GLN A 16 45.09 -26.62 -0.11
CA GLN A 16 43.88 -26.09 0.53
C GLN A 16 43.35 -27.02 1.63
N PHE A 17 43.37 -28.33 1.40
CA PHE A 17 42.96 -29.31 2.40
C PHE A 17 43.87 -29.29 3.63
N ILE A 18 45.19 -29.21 3.44
CA ILE A 18 46.15 -29.08 4.54
C ILE A 18 45.95 -27.76 5.28
N ALA A 19 45.73 -26.66 4.56
CA ALA A 19 45.46 -25.34 5.14
C ALA A 19 44.13 -25.29 5.93
N PHE A 20 43.18 -26.18 5.65
CA PHE A 20 41.93 -26.31 6.40
C PHE A 20 42.09 -27.02 7.75
N ILE A 21 43.13 -27.85 7.93
CA ILE A 21 43.35 -28.60 9.18
C ILE A 21 43.50 -27.67 10.40
N PRO A 22 44.34 -26.61 10.38
CA PRO A 22 44.42 -25.65 11.47
C PRO A 22 43.07 -24.99 11.80
N THR A 23 42.31 -24.60 10.77
CA THR A 23 40.99 -23.98 10.92
C THR A 23 39.98 -24.94 11.53
N LEU A 24 39.97 -26.20 11.09
CA LEU A 24 39.14 -27.26 11.70
C LEU A 24 39.43 -27.44 13.18
N VAL A 25 40.72 -27.46 13.56
CA VAL A 25 41.10 -27.57 14.97
C VAL A 25 40.60 -26.36 15.76
N ALA A 26 40.75 -25.14 15.24
CA ALA A 26 40.24 -23.94 15.88
C ALA A 26 38.71 -23.97 16.07
N ILE A 27 37.96 -24.44 15.07
CA ILE A 27 36.50 -24.59 15.13
C ILE A 27 36.10 -25.62 16.18
N ILE A 28 36.76 -26.77 16.21
CA ILE A 28 36.49 -27.82 17.20
C ILE A 28 36.75 -27.28 18.61
N LEU A 29 37.86 -26.56 18.82
CA LEU A 29 38.15 -25.92 20.10
C LEU A 29 37.07 -24.91 20.49
N LEU A 30 36.64 -24.06 19.56
CA LEU A 30 35.58 -23.08 19.81
C LEU A 30 34.21 -23.71 20.09
N LEU A 31 33.86 -24.81 19.42
CA LEU A 31 32.65 -25.56 19.73
C LEU A 31 32.69 -26.11 21.16
N ILE A 32 33.82 -26.70 21.55
CA ILE A 32 34.01 -27.21 22.91
C ILE A 32 33.88 -26.07 23.92
N VAL A 33 34.59 -24.96 23.69
CA VAL A 33 34.56 -23.79 24.57
C VAL A 33 33.16 -23.18 24.64
N GLY A 34 32.47 -23.02 23.52
CA GLY A 34 31.12 -22.47 23.46
C GLY A 34 30.10 -23.32 24.20
N ILE A 35 30.16 -24.65 24.08
CA ILE A 35 29.28 -25.56 24.83
C ILE A 35 29.56 -25.48 26.32
N VAL A 36 30.84 -25.45 26.73
CA VAL A 36 31.24 -25.36 28.14
C VAL A 36 30.82 -24.03 28.73
N LEU A 37 31.14 -22.92 28.07
CA LEU A 37 30.81 -21.57 28.53
C LEU A 37 29.31 -21.34 28.55
N GLY A 38 28.56 -21.76 27.52
CA GLY A 38 27.10 -21.64 27.52
C GLY A 38 26.50 -22.34 28.72
N LYS A 39 26.88 -23.61 28.98
CA LYS A 39 26.43 -24.34 30.16
C LYS A 39 26.85 -23.69 31.48
N ALA A 40 28.06 -23.13 31.56
CA ALA A 40 28.54 -22.46 32.76
C ALA A 40 27.78 -21.15 33.02
N LEU A 41 27.70 -20.28 32.02
CA LEU A 41 27.02 -18.99 32.08
C LEU A 41 25.52 -19.14 32.30
N GLY A 42 24.87 -20.11 31.64
CA GLY A 42 23.46 -20.43 31.86
C GLY A 42 23.19 -20.82 33.31
N LYS A 43 24.02 -21.69 33.91
CA LYS A 43 23.90 -22.07 35.33
C LYS A 43 24.17 -20.91 36.29
N ILE A 44 25.18 -20.09 36.00
CA ILE A 44 25.51 -18.92 36.84
C ILE A 44 24.37 -17.91 36.77
N GLY A 45 23.90 -17.59 35.56
CA GLY A 45 22.75 -16.73 35.33
C GLY A 45 21.52 -17.24 36.05
N ALA A 46 21.18 -18.52 35.89
CA ALA A 46 20.06 -19.17 36.57
C ALA A 46 20.13 -19.00 38.09
N LYS A 47 21.30 -19.25 38.71
CA LYS A 47 21.50 -19.06 40.15
C LYS A 47 21.33 -17.61 40.60
N ILE A 48 21.78 -16.66 39.80
CA ILE A 48 21.60 -15.24 40.09
C ILE A 48 20.11 -14.87 39.99
N LEU A 49 19.43 -15.33 38.94
CA LEU A 49 18.01 -15.08 38.68
C LEU A 49 17.10 -15.71 39.74
N ASP A 50 17.46 -16.90 40.22
CA ASP A 50 16.80 -17.57 41.34
C ASP A 50 16.99 -16.77 42.64
N LYS A 51 18.23 -16.31 42.92
CA LYS A 51 18.55 -15.54 44.12
C LYS A 51 17.84 -14.17 44.19
N ILE A 52 17.54 -13.55 43.05
CA ILE A 52 16.78 -12.29 43.00
C ILE A 52 15.26 -12.50 42.99
N GLY A 53 14.77 -13.74 43.03
CA GLY A 53 13.34 -14.05 43.01
C GLY A 53 12.66 -13.73 41.68
N LEU A 54 13.36 -13.94 40.55
CA LEU A 54 12.80 -13.63 39.22
C LEU A 54 11.52 -14.43 38.92
N ASP A 55 11.43 -15.66 39.44
CA ASP A 55 10.24 -16.51 39.28
C ASP A 55 8.97 -15.80 39.79
N ASP A 56 9.02 -15.21 40.99
CA ASP A 56 7.87 -14.51 41.60
C ASP A 56 7.47 -13.22 40.86
N LEU A 57 8.42 -12.59 40.18
CA LEU A 57 8.21 -11.37 39.40
C LEU A 57 7.58 -11.69 38.04
N VAL A 58 8.06 -12.72 37.36
CA VAL A 58 7.61 -13.10 36.01
C VAL A 58 6.33 -13.92 36.04
N ASP A 59 6.10 -14.71 37.09
CA ASP A 59 4.90 -15.55 37.23
C ASP A 59 3.60 -14.74 37.34
N LYS A 60 3.71 -13.47 37.72
CA LYS A 60 2.58 -12.52 37.75
C LYS A 60 2.29 -11.88 36.38
N THR A 61 3.11 -12.17 35.37
CA THR A 61 3.00 -11.60 34.03
C THR A 61 2.39 -12.59 33.04
N VAL A 62 2.01 -12.09 31.85
CA VAL A 62 1.52 -12.89 30.71
C VAL A 62 2.56 -13.95 30.29
N ILE A 63 3.85 -13.63 30.42
CA ILE A 63 4.95 -14.52 30.06
C ILE A 63 4.99 -15.73 30.99
N GLY A 64 4.93 -15.54 32.31
CA GLY A 64 4.87 -16.64 33.28
C GLY A 64 3.71 -17.61 33.03
N GLY A 65 2.54 -17.10 32.62
CA GLY A 65 1.40 -17.93 32.21
C GLY A 65 1.67 -18.81 30.98
N MET A 66 2.48 -18.34 30.03
CA MET A 66 2.91 -19.14 28.86
C MET A 66 3.93 -20.21 29.26
N LEU A 67 4.89 -19.87 30.12
CA LEU A 67 5.89 -20.81 30.61
C LEU A 67 5.29 -21.98 31.39
N ARG A 68 4.32 -21.70 32.28
CA ARG A 68 3.63 -22.74 33.05
C ARG A 68 2.87 -23.72 32.15
N ARG A 69 2.26 -23.23 31.06
CA ARG A 69 1.61 -24.09 30.04
C ARG A 69 2.60 -24.97 29.30
N ALA A 70 3.83 -24.50 29.10
CA ALA A 70 4.92 -25.27 28.51
C ALA A 70 5.63 -26.20 29.52
N GLN A 71 5.14 -26.31 30.76
CA GLN A 71 5.76 -27.07 31.85
C GLN A 71 7.23 -26.66 32.13
N MET A 72 7.55 -25.38 31.94
CA MET A 72 8.91 -24.85 32.12
C MET A 72 8.95 -23.77 33.20
N SER A 73 9.99 -23.76 34.02
CA SER A 73 10.21 -22.70 35.03
C SER A 73 10.77 -21.43 34.39
N THR A 74 10.52 -20.27 35.01
CA THR A 74 11.05 -18.98 34.56
C THR A 74 12.57 -18.98 34.59
N VAL A 75 13.21 -19.35 35.70
CA VAL A 75 14.67 -19.52 35.77
C VAL A 75 15.19 -20.51 34.71
N GLY A 76 14.47 -21.61 34.45
CA GLY A 76 14.85 -22.60 33.43
C GLY A 76 14.77 -22.08 31.99
N PHE A 77 13.78 -21.23 31.70
CA PHE A 77 13.70 -20.51 30.43
C PHE A 77 14.87 -19.56 30.25
N PHE A 78 15.18 -18.75 31.26
CA PHE A 78 16.29 -17.81 31.15
C PHE A 78 17.65 -18.53 31.06
N ASP A 79 17.85 -19.64 31.77
CA ASP A 79 19.00 -20.53 31.56
C ASP A 79 19.10 -21.00 30.10
N ALA A 80 17.99 -21.49 29.53
CA ALA A 80 17.94 -21.91 28.13
C ALA A 80 18.24 -20.77 27.16
N VAL A 81 17.68 -19.58 27.39
CA VAL A 81 17.92 -18.37 26.58
C VAL A 81 19.39 -17.95 26.65
N ILE A 82 19.97 -17.88 27.85
CA ILE A 82 21.39 -17.52 28.04
C ILE A 82 22.29 -18.52 27.33
N ARG A 83 22.03 -19.84 27.47
CA ARG A 83 22.77 -20.87 26.74
C ARG A 83 22.68 -20.68 25.23
N TRP A 84 21.47 -20.49 24.72
CA TRP A 84 21.23 -20.30 23.29
C TRP A 84 21.96 -19.07 22.76
N PHE A 85 21.93 -17.96 23.51
CA PHE A 85 22.62 -16.74 23.15
C PHE A 85 24.14 -16.94 23.06
N VAL A 86 24.74 -17.62 24.04
CA VAL A 86 26.17 -17.95 24.01
C VAL A 86 26.50 -18.87 22.82
N TYR A 87 25.65 -19.87 22.53
CA TYR A 87 25.86 -20.75 21.38
C TYR A 87 25.79 -19.99 20.06
N ILE A 88 24.86 -19.05 19.92
CA ILE A 88 24.76 -18.18 18.74
C ILE A 88 26.05 -17.35 18.58
N ILE A 89 26.56 -16.74 19.65
CA ILE A 89 27.82 -15.97 19.58
C ILE A 89 28.98 -16.85 19.12
N PHE A 90 29.16 -18.03 19.73
CA PHE A 90 30.24 -18.95 19.32
C PHE A 90 30.05 -19.46 17.91
N ALA A 91 28.81 -19.70 17.48
CA ALA A 91 28.51 -20.04 16.09
C ALA A 91 28.91 -18.91 15.15
N LEU A 92 28.62 -17.64 15.46
CA LEU A 92 29.03 -16.48 14.66
C LEU A 92 30.57 -16.38 14.57
N ILE A 93 31.30 -16.59 15.67
CA ILE A 93 32.77 -16.59 15.66
C ILE A 93 33.32 -17.73 14.78
N ILE A 94 32.71 -18.91 14.85
CA ILE A 94 33.09 -20.05 13.99
C ILE A 94 32.83 -19.73 12.52
N LEU A 95 31.70 -19.08 12.21
CA LEU A 95 31.33 -18.72 10.85
C LEU A 95 32.26 -17.63 10.27
N ASP A 96 32.68 -16.67 11.10
CA ASP A 96 33.70 -15.67 10.74
C ASP A 96 35.07 -16.32 10.50
N LEU A 97 35.50 -17.26 11.35
CA LEU A 97 36.73 -18.03 11.13
C LEU A 97 36.70 -18.91 9.88
N LEU A 98 35.53 -19.38 9.48
CA LEU A 98 35.33 -20.07 8.21
C LEU A 98 35.40 -19.11 7.01
N ASN A 99 35.54 -17.79 7.24
CA ASN A 99 35.47 -16.73 6.25
C ASN A 99 34.24 -16.88 5.35
N ILE A 100 33.11 -17.28 5.92
CA ILE A 100 31.86 -17.35 5.18
C ILE A 100 31.39 -15.91 5.02
N GLU A 101 31.74 -15.29 3.89
CA GLU A 101 31.43 -13.90 3.54
C GLU A 101 29.98 -13.52 3.85
N VAL A 102 29.05 -14.46 3.67
CA VAL A 102 27.61 -14.33 3.96
C VAL A 102 27.33 -13.85 5.39
N VAL A 103 28.11 -14.28 6.39
CA VAL A 103 27.87 -13.94 7.80
C VAL A 103 28.40 -12.56 8.15
N ASN A 104 29.57 -12.19 7.62
CA ASN A 104 30.12 -10.85 7.79
C ASN A 104 29.24 -9.81 7.12
N SER A 105 28.73 -10.11 5.91
CA SER A 105 27.72 -9.27 5.26
C SER A 105 26.43 -9.16 6.07
N PHE A 106 25.97 -10.23 6.74
CA PHE A 106 24.76 -10.19 7.55
C PHE A 106 24.92 -9.30 8.80
N VAL A 107 26.06 -9.38 9.49
CA VAL A 107 26.36 -8.52 10.65
C VAL A 107 26.46 -7.06 10.23
N GLU A 108 27.12 -6.76 9.11
CA GLU A 108 27.17 -5.41 8.54
C GLU A 108 25.77 -4.87 8.22
N ILE A 109 24.93 -5.68 7.57
CA ILE A 109 23.53 -5.31 7.27
C ILE A 109 22.79 -4.96 8.57
N ILE A 110 22.90 -5.76 9.63
CA ILE A 110 22.22 -5.47 10.91
C ILE A 110 22.70 -4.13 11.48
N ILE A 111 24.01 -3.90 11.51
CA ILE A 111 24.61 -2.68 12.07
C ILE A 111 24.13 -1.44 11.30
N PHE A 112 24.07 -1.51 9.97
CA PHE A 112 23.61 -0.39 9.14
C PHE A 112 22.08 -0.21 9.16
N TYR A 113 21.30 -1.29 9.34
CA TYR A 113 19.84 -1.22 9.29
C TYR A 113 19.23 -0.67 10.58
N ILE A 114 19.84 -0.91 11.75
CA ILE A 114 19.34 -0.41 13.04
C ILE A 114 19.13 1.12 13.03
N PRO A 115 20.13 1.95 12.64
CA PRO A 115 19.94 3.40 12.53
C PRO A 115 18.81 3.83 11.58
N LEU A 116 18.65 3.13 10.45
CA LEU A 116 17.59 3.41 9.47
C LEU A 116 16.21 3.13 10.06
N VAL A 117 16.05 2.00 10.76
CA VAL A 117 14.79 1.65 11.43
C VAL A 117 14.43 2.68 12.49
N ILE A 118 15.39 3.09 13.32
CA ILE A 118 15.16 4.13 14.33
C ILE A 118 14.75 5.44 13.67
N SER A 119 15.45 5.84 12.60
CA SER A 119 15.15 7.08 11.87
C SER A 119 13.76 7.06 11.24
N ALA A 120 13.39 5.96 10.59
CA ALA A 120 12.07 5.77 9.99
C ALA A 120 10.95 5.81 11.05
N LEU A 121 11.16 5.16 12.20
CA LEU A 121 10.21 5.20 13.32
C LEU A 121 10.05 6.61 13.89
N ILE A 122 11.14 7.36 14.06
CA ILE A 122 11.10 8.75 14.52
C ILE A 122 10.29 9.61 13.55
N VAL A 123 10.60 9.51 12.25
CA VAL A 123 9.89 10.28 11.21
C VAL A 123 8.41 9.91 11.16
N LEU A 124 8.08 8.63 11.26
CA LEU A 124 6.69 8.18 11.29
C LEU A 124 5.96 8.72 12.53
N LEU A 125 6.53 8.58 13.72
CA LEU A 125 5.91 9.04 14.97
C LEU A 125 5.67 10.56 14.97
N ILE A 126 6.70 11.33 14.63
CA ILE A 126 6.60 12.80 14.56
C ILE A 126 5.60 13.19 13.47
N GLY A 127 5.67 12.54 12.32
CA GLY A 127 4.81 12.79 11.19
C GLY A 127 3.33 12.58 11.49
N LEU A 128 2.97 11.44 12.07
CA LEU A 128 1.59 11.15 12.47
C LEU A 128 1.04 12.21 13.44
N LEU A 129 1.85 12.63 14.42
CA LEU A 129 1.47 13.69 15.35
C LEU A 129 1.22 15.03 14.64
N ILE A 130 2.10 15.40 13.70
CA ILE A 130 1.96 16.62 12.90
C ILE A 130 0.68 16.56 12.06
N VAL A 131 0.42 15.43 11.40
CA VAL A 131 -0.77 15.24 10.56
C VAL A 131 -2.04 15.33 11.38
N ASP A 132 -2.10 14.65 12.52
CA ASP A 132 -3.26 14.73 13.42
C ASP A 132 -3.53 16.16 13.86
N PHE A 133 -2.48 16.87 14.27
CA PHE A 133 -2.58 18.28 14.64
C PHE A 133 -3.11 19.15 13.49
N ILE A 134 -2.53 19.02 12.29
CA ILE A 134 -2.94 19.81 11.12
C ILE A 134 -4.38 19.49 10.71
N SER A 135 -4.75 18.21 10.66
CA SER A 135 -6.10 17.77 10.30
C SER A 135 -7.14 18.23 11.30
N ASP A 136 -6.85 18.16 12.60
CA ASP A 136 -7.75 18.64 13.65
C ASP A 136 -7.90 20.17 13.60
N LEU A 137 -6.81 20.91 13.37
CA LEU A 137 -6.87 22.36 13.18
C LEU A 137 -7.70 22.72 11.96
N LEU A 138 -7.47 22.04 10.83
CA LEU A 138 -8.22 22.25 9.60
C LEU A 138 -9.71 21.98 9.84
N GLN A 139 -10.06 20.89 10.53
CA GLN A 139 -11.45 20.58 10.86
C GLN A 139 -12.10 21.71 11.67
N LYS A 140 -11.41 22.21 12.70
CA LYS A 140 -11.90 23.33 13.54
C LYS A 140 -12.10 24.61 12.72
N VAL A 141 -11.19 24.93 11.81
CA VAL A 141 -11.32 26.09 10.90
C VAL A 141 -12.51 25.92 9.96
N LEU A 142 -12.73 24.73 9.40
CA LEU A 142 -13.87 24.44 8.52
C LEU A 142 -15.21 24.53 9.26
N ILE A 143 -15.27 24.04 10.50
CA ILE A 143 -16.44 24.18 11.36
C ILE A 143 -16.68 25.67 11.67
N SER A 144 -15.64 26.41 12.08
CA SER A 144 -15.75 27.83 12.42
C SER A 144 -16.16 28.73 11.25
N THR A 145 -15.91 28.31 10.03
CA THR A 145 -16.29 29.05 8.81
C THR A 145 -17.70 28.70 8.31
N GLY A 146 -18.39 27.79 9.00
CA GLY A 146 -19.75 27.37 8.66
C GLY A 146 -19.84 26.52 7.39
N VAL A 147 -18.75 25.83 7.02
CA VAL A 147 -18.74 24.93 5.84
C VAL A 147 -19.74 23.81 6.01
N ASP A 148 -19.84 23.24 7.21
CA ASP A 148 -20.80 22.18 7.54
C ASP A 148 -22.24 22.68 7.37
N ASP A 149 -22.57 23.82 7.98
CA ASP A 149 -23.93 24.41 7.92
C ASP A 149 -24.36 24.73 6.49
N LYS A 150 -23.45 25.21 5.65
CA LYS A 150 -23.72 25.49 4.23
C LYS A 150 -23.89 24.22 3.41
N PHE A 151 -23.08 23.19 3.69
CA PHE A 151 -23.15 21.92 2.97
C PHE A 151 -24.44 21.17 3.30
N GLU A 152 -24.88 21.19 4.55
CA GLU A 152 -26.10 20.51 5.02
C GLU A 152 -27.39 21.03 4.38
N GLN A 153 -27.42 22.28 3.94
CA GLN A 153 -28.55 22.84 3.21
C GLN A 153 -28.72 22.24 1.81
N THR A 154 -27.73 21.49 1.33
CA THR A 154 -27.81 20.77 0.04
C THR A 154 -28.41 19.38 0.23
N ALA A 155 -29.08 18.86 -0.81
CA ALA A 155 -29.63 17.50 -0.80
C ALA A 155 -28.57 16.41 -0.49
N LEU A 156 -27.33 16.65 -0.93
CA LEU A 156 -26.19 15.78 -0.63
C LEU A 156 -25.73 15.90 0.83
N GLY A 157 -25.63 17.11 1.37
CA GLY A 157 -25.19 17.30 2.75
C GLY A 157 -26.13 16.73 3.79
N ALA A 158 -27.45 16.84 3.57
CA ALA A 158 -28.44 16.18 4.42
C ALA A 158 -28.26 14.65 4.45
N SER A 159 -27.91 14.06 3.30
CA SER A 159 -27.65 12.62 3.16
C SER A 159 -26.33 12.19 3.81
N VAL A 160 -25.30 13.04 3.77
CA VAL A 160 -24.01 12.79 4.43
C VAL A 160 -24.15 12.86 5.95
N ARG A 161 -24.88 13.86 6.45
CA ARG A 161 -25.12 14.04 7.90
C ARG A 161 -26.02 12.96 8.49
N SER A 162 -27.00 12.45 7.74
CA SER A 162 -27.80 11.29 8.19
C SER A 162 -26.95 10.03 8.37
N GLY A 163 -25.82 9.92 7.67
CA GLY A 163 -24.78 8.89 7.87
C GLY A 163 -23.80 9.17 9.01
N GLY A 164 -23.99 10.25 9.79
CA GLY A 164 -23.12 10.62 10.92
C GLY A 164 -21.80 11.28 10.52
N LEU A 165 -21.66 11.72 9.27
CA LEU A 165 -20.46 12.37 8.75
C LEU A 165 -20.68 13.89 8.55
N THR A 166 -19.61 14.68 8.61
CA THR A 166 -19.64 16.13 8.30
C THR A 166 -18.69 16.46 7.16
N ALA A 167 -18.93 17.56 6.44
CA ALA A 167 -18.05 17.99 5.35
C ALA A 167 -16.65 18.30 5.86
N SER A 168 -16.56 19.02 6.98
CA SER A 168 -15.32 19.30 7.69
C SER A 168 -14.57 18.02 8.08
N GLY A 169 -15.28 17.01 8.58
CA GLY A 169 -14.72 15.72 8.97
C GLY A 169 -14.21 14.91 7.79
N ILE A 170 -14.93 14.92 6.66
CA ILE A 170 -14.49 14.26 5.43
C ILE A 170 -13.22 14.95 4.90
N ILE A 171 -13.20 16.28 4.79
CA ILE A 171 -12.04 17.03 4.28
C ILE A 171 -10.83 16.81 5.20
N ALA A 172 -11.01 16.94 6.51
CA ALA A 172 -9.95 16.71 7.48
C ALA A 172 -9.45 15.26 7.46
N GLY A 173 -10.36 14.29 7.30
CA GLY A 173 -10.05 12.87 7.15
C GLY A 173 -9.27 12.57 5.89
N ILE A 174 -9.60 13.23 4.77
CA ILE A 174 -8.83 13.17 3.52
C ILE A 174 -7.41 13.70 3.76
N VAL A 175 -7.27 14.89 4.34
CA VAL A 175 -5.93 15.45 4.65
C VAL A 175 -5.15 14.52 5.59
N ARG A 176 -5.85 13.88 6.54
CA ARG A 176 -5.24 12.91 7.47
C ARG A 176 -4.69 11.69 6.73
N ILE A 177 -5.49 11.04 5.88
CA ILE A 177 -5.04 9.87 5.13
C ILE A 177 -3.88 10.22 4.19
N PHE A 178 -3.93 11.38 3.52
CA PHE A 178 -2.83 11.88 2.70
C PHE A 178 -1.56 12.12 3.50
N GLY A 179 -1.68 12.82 4.62
CA GLY A 179 -0.55 13.10 5.49
C GLY A 179 0.11 11.81 5.98
N TYR A 180 -0.70 10.84 6.43
CA TYR A 180 -0.20 9.52 6.83
C TYR A 180 0.53 8.80 5.70
N LEU A 181 -0.02 8.81 4.49
CA LEU A 181 0.64 8.21 3.32
C LEU A 181 1.97 8.88 2.99
N ILE A 182 2.06 10.22 3.10
CA ILE A 182 3.31 10.96 2.87
C ILE A 182 4.37 10.54 3.89
N PHE A 183 4.04 10.49 5.18
CA PHE A 183 5.00 10.08 6.21
C PHE A 183 5.34 8.59 6.15
N LEU A 184 4.39 7.74 5.74
CA LEU A 184 4.64 6.33 5.50
C LEU A 184 5.58 6.14 4.30
N THR A 185 5.41 6.93 3.24
CA THR A 185 6.31 6.95 2.07
C THR A 185 7.72 7.38 2.50
N ALA A 186 7.83 8.46 3.28
CA ALA A 186 9.12 8.94 3.79
C ALA A 186 9.80 7.90 4.70
N ALA A 187 9.06 7.25 5.59
CA ALA A 187 9.59 6.18 6.42
C ALA A 187 10.06 4.97 5.59
N SER A 188 9.28 4.58 4.58
CA SER A 188 9.65 3.50 3.64
C SER A 188 10.90 3.85 2.83
N ASP A 189 11.04 5.10 2.41
CA ASP A 189 12.22 5.62 1.71
C ASP A 189 13.48 5.56 2.57
N ILE A 190 13.36 5.95 3.86
CA ILE A 190 14.45 5.82 4.85
C ILE A 190 14.86 4.36 5.04
N LEU A 191 13.89 3.43 5.06
CA LEU A 191 14.16 1.99 5.12
C LEU A 191 14.73 1.41 3.81
N GLN A 192 14.88 2.25 2.77
CA GLN A 192 15.41 1.90 1.45
C GLN A 192 14.61 0.80 0.75
N GLN A 193 13.31 0.72 1.03
CA GLN A 193 12.41 -0.27 0.42
C GLN A 193 11.80 0.28 -0.87
N THR A 194 12.58 0.36 -1.93
CA THR A 194 12.19 1.00 -3.21
C THR A 194 10.83 0.54 -3.73
N MET A 195 10.53 -0.76 -3.64
CA MET A 195 9.25 -1.28 -4.13
C MET A 195 8.05 -0.78 -3.29
N ILE A 196 8.18 -0.82 -1.96
CA ILE A 196 7.12 -0.36 -1.06
C ILE A 196 6.95 1.15 -1.16
N THR A 197 8.07 1.90 -1.24
CA THR A 197 8.05 3.34 -1.43
C THR A 197 7.34 3.73 -2.72
N GLN A 198 7.64 3.05 -3.84
CA GLN A 198 6.98 3.33 -5.11
C GLN A 198 5.48 3.03 -5.06
N LEU A 199 5.08 1.90 -4.46
CA LEU A 199 3.67 1.58 -4.28
C LEU A 199 2.94 2.66 -3.46
N LEU A 200 3.57 3.15 -2.38
CA LEU A 200 3.00 4.22 -1.55
C LEU A 200 2.91 5.55 -2.30
N ILE A 201 3.91 5.88 -3.13
CA ILE A 201 3.86 7.05 -4.02
C ILE A 201 2.68 6.92 -4.99
N ASP A 202 2.53 5.77 -5.63
CA ASP A 202 1.44 5.51 -6.59
C ASP A 202 0.07 5.65 -5.91
N ILE A 203 -0.11 5.06 -4.73
CA ILE A 203 -1.33 5.20 -3.91
C ILE A 203 -1.58 6.68 -3.55
N THR A 204 -0.54 7.39 -3.13
CA THR A 204 -0.61 8.81 -2.76
C THR A 204 -0.99 9.68 -3.95
N GLN A 205 -0.51 9.37 -5.15
CA GLN A 205 -0.84 10.10 -6.38
C GLN A 205 -2.19 9.69 -6.99
N TYR A 206 -2.68 8.50 -6.66
CA TYR A 206 -3.98 8.00 -7.08
C TYR A 206 -5.13 8.67 -6.32
N LEU A 207 -4.97 8.87 -5.01
CA LEU A 207 -6.03 9.42 -4.14
C LEU A 207 -6.59 10.78 -4.60
N PRO A 208 -5.78 11.79 -5.01
CA PRO A 208 -6.28 13.07 -5.50
C PRO A 208 -7.12 12.91 -6.76
N ARG A 209 -6.72 11.98 -7.64
CA ARG A 209 -7.40 11.70 -8.89
C ARG A 209 -8.79 11.12 -8.64
N VAL A 210 -8.92 10.23 -7.67
CA VAL A 210 -10.23 9.70 -7.24
C VAL A 210 -11.13 10.83 -6.75
N ILE A 211 -10.61 11.76 -5.94
CA ILE A 211 -11.39 12.91 -5.47
C ILE A 211 -11.84 13.78 -6.64
N ILE A 212 -10.93 14.10 -7.58
CA ILE A 212 -11.26 14.89 -8.77
C ILE A 212 -12.32 14.16 -9.60
N ALA A 213 -12.23 12.85 -9.79
CA ALA A 213 -13.22 12.07 -10.51
C ALA A 213 -14.60 12.10 -9.82
N ILE A 214 -14.65 11.98 -8.48
CA ILE A 214 -15.89 12.14 -7.70
C ILE A 214 -16.48 13.55 -7.90
N LEU A 215 -15.64 14.59 -7.89
CA LEU A 215 -16.08 15.97 -8.14
C LEU A 215 -16.60 16.14 -9.58
N ILE A 216 -15.92 15.56 -10.56
CA ILE A 216 -16.36 15.56 -11.97
C ILE A 216 -17.75 14.90 -12.05
N LEU A 217 -17.95 13.73 -11.46
CA LEU A 217 -19.25 13.05 -11.45
C LEU A 217 -20.33 13.93 -10.78
N MET A 218 -20.02 14.51 -9.63
CA MET A 218 -20.97 15.32 -8.86
C MET A 218 -21.41 16.57 -9.63
N ILE A 219 -20.46 17.34 -10.17
CA ILE A 219 -20.72 18.56 -10.95
C ILE A 219 -21.35 18.19 -12.30
N GLY A 220 -20.90 17.10 -12.90
CA GLY A 220 -21.37 16.63 -14.19
C GLY A 220 -22.83 16.23 -14.17
N ILE A 221 -23.30 15.52 -13.13
CA ILE A 221 -24.73 15.17 -13.02
C ILE A 221 -25.60 16.44 -12.98
N LEU A 222 -25.20 17.43 -12.16
CA LEU A 222 -25.89 18.73 -12.11
C LEU A 222 -25.88 19.44 -13.47
N SER A 223 -24.75 19.37 -14.18
CA SER A 223 -24.60 19.97 -15.51
C SER A 223 -25.49 19.29 -16.54
N ILE A 224 -25.60 17.96 -16.47
CA ILE A 224 -26.48 17.17 -17.35
C ILE A 224 -27.94 17.56 -17.11
N ASP A 225 -28.37 17.65 -15.86
CA ASP A 225 -29.76 18.02 -15.55
C ASP A 225 -30.09 19.42 -16.10
N LEU A 226 -29.21 20.40 -15.92
CA LEU A 226 -29.38 21.74 -16.48
C LEU A 226 -29.50 21.74 -18.01
N VAL A 227 -28.60 21.00 -18.69
CA VAL A 227 -28.61 20.89 -20.15
C VAL A 227 -29.87 20.16 -20.63
N MET A 228 -30.25 19.08 -19.96
CA MET A 228 -31.42 18.28 -20.33
C MET A 228 -32.72 19.03 -20.11
N ASP A 229 -32.85 19.81 -19.04
CA ASP A 229 -34.04 20.62 -18.77
C ASP A 229 -34.22 21.67 -19.87
N TYR A 230 -33.16 22.40 -20.21
CA TYR A 230 -33.18 23.38 -21.30
C TYR A 230 -33.55 22.75 -22.65
N LEU A 231 -32.94 21.61 -22.97
CA LEU A 231 -33.22 20.88 -24.21
C LEU A 231 -34.63 20.31 -24.23
N SER A 232 -35.16 19.85 -23.09
CA SER A 232 -36.51 19.31 -23.01
C SER A 232 -37.57 20.35 -23.35
N VAL A 233 -37.39 21.61 -22.88
CA VAL A 233 -38.29 22.72 -23.19
C VAL A 233 -38.19 23.08 -24.68
N THR A 234 -36.96 23.21 -25.18
CA THR A 234 -36.71 23.62 -26.57
C THR A 234 -37.23 22.58 -27.55
N VAL A 235 -36.92 21.30 -27.35
CA VAL A 235 -37.31 20.21 -28.25
C VAL A 235 -38.82 20.00 -28.24
N LYS A 236 -39.47 20.07 -27.06
CA LYS A 236 -40.93 19.99 -26.96
C LYS A 236 -41.63 21.17 -27.64
N SER A 237 -41.02 22.36 -27.67
CA SER A 237 -41.60 23.53 -28.34
C SER A 237 -41.60 23.45 -29.87
N MET A 238 -40.76 22.58 -30.44
CA MET A 238 -40.63 22.40 -31.89
C MET A 238 -41.56 21.32 -32.47
N ASP A 239 -42.42 20.71 -31.65
CA ASP A 239 -43.37 19.64 -32.04
C ASP A 239 -42.72 18.52 -32.89
N ILE A 240 -41.48 18.15 -32.53
CA ILE A 240 -40.71 17.16 -33.30
C ILE A 240 -41.16 15.74 -32.92
N GLU A 241 -41.57 14.97 -33.93
CA GLU A 241 -41.85 13.54 -33.77
C GLU A 241 -40.63 12.79 -33.22
N GLY A 242 -40.79 12.12 -32.07
CA GLY A 242 -39.73 11.30 -31.45
C GLY A 242 -39.02 11.95 -30.25
N THR A 243 -39.53 13.07 -29.74
CA THR A 243 -39.03 13.71 -28.51
C THR A 243 -38.91 12.74 -27.33
N ASP A 244 -39.86 11.80 -27.20
CA ASP A 244 -39.87 10.78 -26.13
C ASP A 244 -38.69 9.79 -26.19
N ILE A 245 -38.03 9.67 -27.35
CA ILE A 245 -36.87 8.78 -27.54
C ILE A 245 -35.58 9.60 -27.48
N ILE A 246 -35.56 10.80 -28.09
CA ILE A 246 -34.36 11.62 -28.20
C ILE A 246 -33.88 12.11 -26.82
N LEU A 247 -34.79 12.59 -25.96
CA LEU A 247 -34.39 13.15 -24.66
C LEU A 247 -33.75 12.10 -23.73
N PRO A 248 -34.33 10.89 -23.51
CA PRO A 248 -33.68 9.87 -22.72
C PRO A 248 -32.34 9.38 -23.31
N LEU A 249 -32.26 9.26 -24.64
CA LEU A 249 -31.01 8.88 -25.31
C LEU A 249 -29.91 9.91 -25.08
N LEU A 250 -30.22 11.19 -25.21
CA LEU A 250 -29.25 12.26 -24.98
C LEU A 250 -28.77 12.28 -23.53
N ARG A 251 -29.69 12.13 -22.57
CA ARG A 251 -29.33 12.04 -21.14
C ARG A 251 -28.41 10.85 -20.88
N GLY A 252 -28.73 9.67 -21.44
CA GLY A 252 -27.90 8.48 -21.33
C GLY A 252 -26.52 8.66 -21.96
N PHE A 253 -26.45 9.32 -23.11
CA PHE A 253 -25.18 9.64 -23.79
C PHE A 253 -24.30 10.59 -22.97
N LEU A 254 -24.89 11.67 -22.43
CA LEU A 254 -24.15 12.60 -21.58
C LEU A 254 -23.66 11.94 -20.28
N LEU A 255 -24.50 11.09 -19.66
CA LEU A 255 -24.10 10.30 -18.48
C LEU A 255 -22.95 9.35 -18.80
N LEU A 256 -22.99 8.69 -19.97
CA LEU A 256 -21.93 7.83 -20.43
C LEU A 256 -20.62 8.60 -20.60
N ILE A 257 -20.64 9.75 -21.28
CA ILE A 257 -19.46 10.61 -21.41
C ILE A 257 -18.93 11.01 -20.05
N LEU A 258 -19.81 11.43 -19.14
CA LEU A 258 -19.42 11.86 -17.80
C LEU A 258 -18.71 10.75 -17.03
N VAL A 259 -19.24 9.52 -17.09
CA VAL A 259 -18.60 8.34 -16.49
C VAL A 259 -17.25 8.06 -17.15
N LEU A 260 -17.15 8.12 -18.48
CA LEU A 260 -15.87 7.91 -19.18
C LEU A 260 -14.81 8.94 -18.76
N VAL A 261 -15.17 10.22 -18.66
CA VAL A 261 -14.25 11.28 -18.23
C VAL A 261 -13.80 11.06 -16.78
N ALA A 262 -14.70 10.63 -15.90
CA ALA A 262 -14.35 10.31 -14.53
C ALA A 262 -13.42 9.09 -14.43
N LEU A 263 -13.68 8.03 -15.21
CA LEU A 263 -12.83 6.83 -15.27
C LEU A 263 -11.43 7.16 -15.79
N ASP A 264 -11.34 7.95 -16.87
CA ASP A 264 -10.07 8.41 -17.44
C ASP A 264 -9.27 9.25 -16.43
N THR A 265 -9.94 10.14 -15.69
CA THR A 265 -9.32 10.91 -14.60
C THR A 265 -8.71 10.00 -13.52
N MET A 266 -9.38 8.89 -13.21
CA MET A 266 -8.90 7.85 -12.30
C MET A 266 -7.78 6.98 -12.91
N LEU A 267 -7.26 7.30 -14.10
CA LEU A 267 -6.29 6.48 -14.85
C LEU A 267 -6.78 5.05 -15.12
N ILE A 268 -8.10 4.86 -15.18
CA ILE A 268 -8.68 3.59 -15.59
C ILE A 268 -8.64 3.56 -17.12
N ASP A 269 -8.09 2.48 -17.70
CA ASP A 269 -8.00 2.33 -19.15
C ASP A 269 -9.40 2.26 -19.78
N THR A 270 -9.82 3.37 -20.37
CA THR A 270 -11.11 3.51 -21.07
C THR A 270 -11.03 3.11 -22.54
N SER A 271 -9.87 2.66 -23.04
CA SER A 271 -9.67 2.27 -24.44
C SER A 271 -10.65 1.19 -24.89
N ILE A 272 -10.94 0.23 -24.00
CA ILE A 272 -11.94 -0.82 -24.25
C ILE A 272 -13.32 -0.20 -24.47
N LEU A 273 -13.70 0.79 -23.65
CA LEU A 273 -15.00 1.44 -23.77
C LEU A 273 -15.10 2.21 -25.08
N TYR A 274 -14.05 2.93 -25.50
CA TYR A 274 -14.02 3.59 -26.81
C TYR A 274 -14.13 2.60 -27.97
N LEU A 275 -13.49 1.43 -27.86
CA LEU A 275 -13.54 0.39 -28.88
C LEU A 275 -14.95 -0.17 -29.07
N PHE A 276 -15.74 -0.31 -27.99
CA PHE A 276 -17.12 -0.79 -28.07
C PHE A 276 -18.10 0.33 -28.47
N PHE A 277 -17.99 1.51 -27.85
CA PHE A 277 -18.96 2.59 -28.06
C PHE A 277 -18.76 3.35 -29.37
N GLY A 278 -17.53 3.45 -29.89
CA GLY A 278 -17.24 4.12 -31.16
C GLY A 278 -18.03 3.53 -32.33
N PRO A 279 -17.91 2.23 -32.62
CA PRO A 279 -18.68 1.57 -33.67
C PRO A 279 -20.19 1.62 -33.45
N LEU A 280 -20.67 1.48 -32.20
CA LEU A 280 -22.09 1.61 -31.88
C LEU A 280 -22.63 3.02 -32.18
N ALA A 281 -21.87 4.06 -31.83
CA ALA A 281 -22.23 5.44 -32.12
C ALA A 281 -22.34 5.70 -33.62
N TRP A 282 -21.38 5.22 -34.41
CA TRP A 282 -21.45 5.29 -35.88
C TRP A 282 -22.64 4.49 -36.44
N GLY A 283 -22.91 3.30 -35.89
CA GLY A 283 -24.05 2.49 -36.29
C GLY A 283 -25.39 3.20 -36.05
N ILE A 284 -25.57 3.79 -34.87
CA ILE A 284 -26.77 4.58 -34.53
C ILE A 284 -26.86 5.82 -35.42
N ALA A 285 -25.75 6.53 -35.63
CA ALA A 285 -25.70 7.72 -36.48
C ALA A 285 -26.14 7.41 -37.92
N ILE A 286 -25.68 6.29 -38.48
CA ILE A 286 -26.09 5.82 -39.81
C ILE A 286 -27.60 5.53 -39.83
N VAL A 287 -28.12 4.78 -38.86
CA VAL A 287 -29.56 4.45 -38.78
C VAL A 287 -30.42 5.71 -38.71
N VAL A 288 -30.03 6.68 -37.87
CA VAL A 288 -30.73 7.96 -37.71
C VAL A 288 -30.68 8.77 -39.00
N ALA A 289 -29.50 8.88 -39.63
CA ALA A 289 -29.32 9.61 -40.89
C ALA A 289 -30.15 9.00 -42.03
N PHE A 290 -30.21 7.67 -42.14
CA PHE A 290 -31.06 7.01 -43.15
C PHE A 290 -32.55 7.19 -42.88
N LYS A 291 -32.99 7.04 -41.62
CA LYS A 291 -34.40 7.12 -41.23
C LYS A 291 -35.00 8.50 -41.51
N TYR A 292 -34.29 9.56 -41.15
CA TYR A 292 -34.82 10.94 -41.20
C TYR A 292 -34.28 11.79 -42.36
N GLY A 293 -33.12 11.47 -42.94
CA GLY A 293 -32.52 12.26 -44.03
C GLY A 293 -32.73 11.66 -45.42
N VAL A 294 -32.49 10.36 -45.57
CA VAL A 294 -32.39 9.72 -46.89
C VAL A 294 -33.73 9.12 -47.35
N LYS A 295 -34.55 8.62 -46.41
CA LYS A 295 -35.83 7.99 -46.71
C LYS A 295 -36.75 8.89 -47.55
N ASP A 296 -36.92 10.15 -47.15
CA ASP A 296 -37.87 11.05 -47.82
C ASP A 296 -37.37 11.47 -49.21
N ALA A 297 -36.06 11.66 -49.37
CA ALA A 297 -35.44 11.93 -50.67
C ALA A 297 -35.59 10.74 -51.65
N ILE A 298 -35.39 9.51 -51.17
CA ILE A 298 -35.58 8.31 -52.00
C ILE A 298 -37.06 8.13 -52.38
N VAL A 299 -37.99 8.36 -51.45
CA VAL A 299 -39.43 8.25 -51.71
C VAL A 299 -39.90 9.32 -52.71
N ALA A 300 -39.40 10.56 -52.61
CA ALA A 300 -39.70 11.63 -53.56
C ALA A 300 -39.18 11.30 -54.96
N TYR A 301 -37.92 10.86 -55.08
CA TYR A 301 -37.33 10.44 -56.35
C TYR A 301 -38.06 9.24 -56.98
N ALA A 302 -38.49 8.28 -56.17
CA ALA A 302 -39.25 7.13 -56.63
C ALA A 302 -40.67 7.49 -57.10
N LYS A 303 -41.25 8.61 -56.61
CA LYS A 303 -42.55 9.13 -57.08
C LYS A 303 -42.43 9.92 -58.39
N GLU A 304 -41.34 10.65 -58.61
CA GLU A 304 -41.12 11.38 -59.88
C GLU A 304 -40.80 10.46 -61.07
N ARG A 305 -40.37 9.22 -60.81
CA ARG A 305 -40.05 8.21 -61.84
C ARG A 305 -41.17 7.19 -62.11
N LYS A 306 -42.35 7.35 -61.51
CA LYS A 306 -43.57 6.59 -61.86
C LYS A 306 -44.52 7.47 -62.64
#